data_AF-A0A1B8S2A3-F1
#
_entry.id   AF-A0A1B8S2A3-F1
#
_cell.length_a   1.000
_cell.length_b   1.000
_cell.length_c   1.000
_cell.angle_alpha   90.00
_cell.angle_beta   90.00
_cell.angle_gamma   90.00
#
_symmetry.space_group_name_H-M   'P 1'
#
loop_
_entity.id
_entity.type
_entity.pdbx_description
1 polymer ?
#
loop_
_entity_poly.entity_id
_entity_poly.type
_entity_poly.pdbx_seq_one_letter_code
_entity_poly.pdbx_strand_id
1 'polypeptide(L)'
;MNEITEQVLTERIQDQERIISNLRERLQAAEENSADYVVRRLRLHGTILLHVAGDMQKYEGSVRAEGLKRVGEDLISQTWDLDSAPLAEDVKVAVKSACNNGLYRW
;
A
#
# COMPACT_ATOMS: atom_id res chain seq x y z
N MET A 1 19.62 36.30 -30.18
CA MET A 1 20.04 34.87 -30.11
C MET A 1 19.72 34.26 -28.74
N ASN A 2 19.84 35.01 -27.63
CA ASN A 2 19.38 34.56 -26.30
C ASN A 2 17.85 34.34 -26.20
N GLU A 3 17.02 35.30 -26.63
CA GLU A 3 15.55 35.19 -26.48
C GLU A 3 14.94 33.96 -27.17
N ILE A 4 15.40 33.63 -28.38
CA ILE A 4 14.94 32.43 -29.11
C ILE A 4 15.34 31.17 -28.34
N THR A 5 16.53 31.15 -27.74
CA THR A 5 17.02 30.01 -26.98
C THR A 5 16.27 29.86 -25.65
N GLU A 6 15.98 30.97 -24.97
CA GLU A 6 15.15 31.00 -23.76
C GLU A 6 13.73 30.51 -24.05
N GLN A 7 13.10 31.00 -25.13
CA GLN A 7 11.75 30.58 -25.51
C GLN A 7 11.68 29.08 -25.80
N VAL A 8 12.62 28.54 -26.58
CA VAL A 8 12.68 27.10 -26.89
C VAL A 8 12.90 26.25 -25.63
N LEU A 9 13.73 26.73 -24.70
CA LEU A 9 13.95 26.03 -23.43
C LEU A 9 12.68 26.06 -22.55
N THR A 10 11.98 27.19 -22.50
CA THR A 10 10.72 27.32 -21.76
C THR A 10 9.65 26.37 -22.31
N GLU A 11 9.46 26.34 -23.63
CA GLU A 11 8.49 25.42 -24.27
C GLU A 11 8.85 23.96 -23.97
N ARG A 12 10.13 23.61 -24.02
CA ARG A 12 10.58 22.24 -23.74
C ARG A 12 10.42 21.84 -22.28
N ILE A 13 10.61 22.77 -21.34
CA ILE A 13 10.35 22.55 -19.91
C ILE A 13 8.85 22.31 -19.69
N GLN A 14 7.98 23.12 -20.28
CA GLN A 14 6.53 22.96 -20.16
C GLN A 14 6.05 21.61 -20.71
N ASP A 15 6.61 21.17 -21.84
CA ASP A 15 6.35 19.84 -22.38
C ASP A 15 6.83 18.73 -21.46
N GLN A 16 8.02 18.87 -20.87
CA GLN A 16 8.53 17.90 -19.90
C GLN A 16 7.66 17.84 -18.64
N GLU A 17 7.21 18.97 -18.10
CA GLU A 17 6.32 19.03 -16.94
C GLU A 17 4.99 18.32 -17.22
N ARG A 18 4.42 18.52 -18.41
CA ARG A 18 3.20 17.85 -18.85
C ARG A 18 3.38 16.33 -18.96
N ILE A 19 4.51 15.88 -19.54
CA ILE A 19 4.84 14.45 -19.63
C ILE A 19 5.01 13.84 -18.22
N ILE A 20 5.74 14.52 -17.34
CA ILE A 20 5.97 14.07 -15.96
C ILE A 20 4.64 13.96 -15.21
N SER A 21 3.74 14.94 -15.35
CA SER A 21 2.41 14.88 -14.73
C SER A 21 1.62 13.67 -15.21
N ASN A 22 1.57 13.44 -16.52
CA ASN A 22 0.86 12.30 -17.09
C ASN A 22 1.45 10.95 -16.63
N LEU A 23 2.77 10.83 -16.58
CA LEU A 23 3.44 9.62 -16.10
C LEU A 23 3.14 9.34 -14.61
N ARG A 24 3.10 10.38 -13.78
CA ARG A 24 2.73 10.25 -12.36
C ARG A 24 1.29 9.75 -12.19
N GLU A 25 0.35 10.30 -12.94
CA GLU A 25 -1.06 9.85 -12.92
C GLU A 25 -1.18 8.38 -13.36
N ARG A 26 -0.48 7.99 -14.43
CA ARG A 26 -0.49 6.61 -14.93
C ARG A 26 0.15 5.63 -13.95
N LEU A 27 1.24 6.03 -13.30
CA LEU A 27 1.90 5.21 -12.29
C LEU A 27 0.95 4.98 -11.11
N GLN A 28 0.36 6.04 -10.58
CA GLN A 28 -0.60 5.96 -9.48
C GLN A 28 -1.79 5.04 -9.84
N ALA A 29 -2.36 5.20 -11.03
CA ALA A 29 -3.45 4.34 -11.50
C ALA A 29 -3.02 2.87 -11.64
N ALA A 30 -1.78 2.60 -12.08
CA ALA A 30 -1.26 1.24 -12.18
C ALA A 30 -1.04 0.59 -10.80
N GLU A 31 -0.51 1.36 -9.83
CA GLU A 31 -0.32 0.91 -8.45
C GLU A 31 -1.66 0.56 -7.79
N GLU A 32 -2.67 1.44 -7.92
CA GLU A 32 -4.02 1.18 -7.41
C GLU A 32 -4.65 -0.08 -8.04
N ASN A 33 -4.53 -0.25 -9.36
CA ASN A 33 -5.08 -1.43 -10.05
C ASN A 33 -4.37 -2.73 -9.65
N SER A 34 -3.05 -2.68 -9.47
CA SER A 34 -2.25 -3.83 -9.03
C SER A 34 -2.64 -4.26 -7.61
N ALA A 35 -2.76 -3.29 -6.70
CA ALA A 35 -3.15 -3.55 -5.31
C ALA A 35 -4.58 -4.11 -5.23
N ASP A 36 -5.55 -3.54 -5.96
CA ASP A 36 -6.92 -4.05 -6.04
C ASP A 36 -6.96 -5.50 -6.55
N TYR A 37 -6.15 -5.82 -7.57
CA TYR A 37 -6.04 -7.18 -8.10
C TYR A 37 -5.52 -8.18 -7.05
N VAL A 38 -4.47 -7.83 -6.30
CA VAL A 38 -3.91 -8.69 -5.26
C VAL A 38 -4.93 -8.94 -4.15
N VAL A 39 -5.59 -7.90 -3.65
CA VAL A 39 -6.62 -8.01 -2.59
C VAL A 39 -7.78 -8.88 -3.04
N ARG A 40 -8.30 -8.66 -4.26
CA ARG A 40 -9.38 -9.49 -4.81
C ARG A 40 -8.99 -10.94 -4.99
N ARG A 41 -7.75 -11.20 -5.42
CA ARG A 41 -7.26 -12.57 -5.56
C ARG A 41 -7.18 -13.28 -4.21
N LEU A 42 -6.71 -12.60 -3.16
CA LEU A 42 -6.71 -13.13 -1.80
C LEU A 42 -8.14 -13.44 -1.30
N ARG A 43 -9.12 -12.59 -1.62
CA ARG A 43 -10.54 -12.84 -1.32
C ARG A 43 -11.10 -14.10 -1.99
N LEU A 44 -10.79 -14.33 -3.26
CA LEU A 44 -11.25 -15.52 -3.98
C LEU A 44 -10.74 -16.83 -3.35
N HIS A 45 -9.63 -16.75 -2.61
CA HIS A 45 -9.06 -17.88 -1.89
C HIS A 45 -9.49 -17.98 -0.42
N GLY A 46 -10.44 -17.15 0.04
CA GLY A 46 -10.92 -17.17 1.42
C GLY A 46 -9.86 -16.76 2.45
N THR A 47 -8.86 -15.97 2.04
CA THR A 47 -7.77 -15.53 2.91
C THR A 47 -8.19 -14.26 3.67
N ILE A 48 -7.94 -14.23 4.98
CA ILE A 48 -8.13 -13.06 5.84
C ILE A 48 -6.75 -12.42 6.07
N LEU A 49 -6.65 -11.10 5.89
CA LEU A 49 -5.44 -10.35 6.22
C LEU A 49 -5.34 -10.21 7.73
N LEU A 50 -4.21 -10.59 8.31
CA LEU A 50 -3.96 -10.52 9.75
C LEU A 50 -2.82 -9.55 10.02
N HIS A 51 -3.09 -8.53 10.82
CA HIS A 51 -2.08 -7.64 11.38
C HIS A 51 -1.57 -8.25 12.69
N VAL A 52 -0.27 -8.56 12.74
CA VAL A 52 0.32 -9.39 13.79
C VAL A 52 1.23 -8.59 14.73
N ALA A 53 1.73 -7.42 14.31
CA ALA A 53 2.69 -6.68 15.10
C ALA A 53 2.65 -5.17 14.84
N GLY A 54 2.72 -4.40 15.92
CA GLY A 54 2.76 -2.95 15.87
C GLY A 54 1.44 -2.31 16.24
N ASP A 55 1.35 -1.00 16.05
CA ASP A 55 0.16 -0.22 16.31
C ASP A 55 -0.70 -0.19 15.04
N MET A 56 -1.90 -0.78 15.09
CA MET A 56 -2.84 -0.83 13.97
C MET A 56 -3.16 0.58 13.43
N GLN A 57 -3.24 1.60 14.30
CA GLN A 57 -3.48 2.97 13.83
C GLN A 57 -2.31 3.54 13.04
N LYS A 58 -1.07 3.17 13.39
CA LYS A 58 0.11 3.55 12.61
C LYS A 58 0.14 2.85 11.26
N TYR A 59 -0.26 1.58 11.21
CA TYR A 59 -0.42 0.83 9.97
C TYR A 59 -1.50 1.46 9.06
N GLU A 60 -2.66 1.79 9.61
CA GLU A 60 -3.70 2.51 8.86
C GLU A 60 -3.19 3.85 8.33
N GLY A 61 -2.45 4.59 9.15
CA GLY A 61 -1.84 5.86 8.78
C GLY A 61 -0.85 5.73 7.62
N SER A 62 0.03 4.71 7.65
CA SER A 62 0.99 4.48 6.56
C SER A 62 0.30 4.06 5.27
N VAL A 63 -0.67 3.14 5.35
CA VAL A 63 -1.44 2.70 4.18
C VAL A 63 -2.20 3.85 3.52
N ARG A 64 -2.78 4.76 4.31
CA ARG A 64 -3.42 5.98 3.78
C ARG A 64 -2.41 6.98 3.18
N ALA A 65 -1.20 7.05 3.73
CA ALA A 65 -0.14 7.96 3.27
C ALA A 65 0.50 7.51 1.95
N GLU A 66 0.55 6.19 1.67
CA GLU A 66 1.10 5.61 0.44
C GLU A 66 0.22 5.83 -0.81
N GLY A 67 -0.80 6.68 -0.74
CA GLY A 67 -1.58 7.10 -1.91
C GLY A 67 -2.62 6.08 -2.40
N LEU A 68 -2.65 4.88 -1.82
CA LEU A 68 -3.65 3.85 -2.07
C LEU A 68 -5.00 4.19 -1.42
N LYS A 69 -5.59 5.36 -1.65
CA LYS A 69 -6.78 5.80 -0.88
C LYS A 69 -7.93 4.78 -0.92
N ARG A 70 -8.31 4.32 -2.12
CA ARG A 70 -9.44 3.40 -2.27
C ARG A 70 -9.09 1.96 -1.88
N VAL A 71 -7.92 1.49 -2.29
CA VAL A 71 -7.49 0.11 -2.01
C VAL A 71 -7.04 -0.04 -0.55
N GLY A 72 -6.39 0.96 0.00
CA GLY A 72 -5.94 1.01 1.38
C GLY A 72 -7.10 1.01 2.37
N GLU A 73 -8.19 1.73 2.10
CA GLU A 73 -9.41 1.63 2.93
C GLU A 73 -10.02 0.22 2.86
N ASP A 74 -10.12 -0.37 1.67
CA ASP A 74 -10.62 -1.74 1.51
C ASP A 74 -9.71 -2.76 2.22
N LEU A 75 -8.39 -2.59 2.11
CA LEU A 75 -7.37 -3.41 2.78
C LEU A 75 -7.50 -3.31 4.31
N ILE A 76 -7.58 -2.08 4.85
CA ILE A 76 -7.75 -1.83 6.29
C ILE A 76 -9.04 -2.48 6.79
N SER A 77 -10.15 -2.29 6.08
CA SER A 77 -11.46 -2.85 6.48
C SER A 77 -11.49 -4.38 6.52
N GLN A 78 -10.57 -5.03 5.81
CA GLN A 78 -10.44 -6.48 5.74
C GLN A 78 -9.31 -7.03 6.61
N THR A 79 -8.51 -6.15 7.20
CA THR A 79 -7.39 -6.53 8.04
C THR A 79 -7.88 -6.71 9.47
N TRP A 80 -7.69 -7.91 9.99
CA TRP A 80 -7.95 -8.23 11.39
C TRP A 80 -6.73 -7.91 12.23
N ASP A 81 -6.94 -7.19 13.32
CA ASP A 81 -5.89 -6.96 14.31
C ASP A 81 -5.85 -8.12 15.31
N LEU A 82 -4.71 -8.80 15.39
CA LEU A 82 -4.51 -9.93 16.31
C LEU A 82 -4.60 -9.49 17.78
N ASP A 83 -4.14 -8.28 18.09
CA ASP A 83 -4.12 -7.77 19.46
C ASP A 83 -5.52 -7.48 20.00
N SER A 84 -6.41 -7.02 19.12
CA SER A 84 -7.82 -6.81 19.40
C SER A 84 -8.67 -8.09 19.36
N ALA A 85 -8.10 -9.23 18.94
CA ALA A 85 -8.85 -10.48 18.80
C ALA A 85 -9.24 -11.08 20.18
N PRO A 86 -10.42 -11.73 20.28
CA PRO A 86 -10.88 -12.42 21.50
C PRO A 86 -10.20 -13.79 21.66
N LEU A 87 -8.87 -13.80 21.60
CA LEU A 87 -8.02 -14.98 21.78
C LEU A 87 -7.25 -14.86 23.09
N ALA A 88 -6.87 -16.02 23.64
CA ALA A 88 -5.99 -16.05 24.80
C ALA A 88 -4.60 -15.52 24.44
N GLU A 89 -3.93 -14.90 25.42
CA GLU A 89 -2.68 -14.16 25.19
C GLU A 89 -1.54 -15.08 24.74
N ASP A 90 -1.50 -16.31 25.28
CA ASP A 90 -0.58 -17.36 24.86
C ASP A 90 -0.74 -17.73 23.38
N VAL A 91 -1.97 -17.80 22.87
CA VAL A 91 -2.27 -18.03 21.46
C VAL A 91 -1.79 -16.86 20.61
N LYS A 92 -2.05 -15.61 21.04
CA LYS A 92 -1.56 -14.41 20.33
C LYS A 92 -0.04 -14.41 20.23
N VAL A 93 0.65 -14.71 21.32
CA VAL A 93 2.12 -14.81 21.36
C VAL A 93 2.62 -15.94 20.45
N ALA A 94 1.97 -17.10 20.46
CA ALA A 94 2.32 -18.21 19.58
C ALA A 94 2.18 -17.83 18.09
N VAL A 95 1.08 -17.18 17.71
CA VAL A 95 0.85 -16.69 16.35
C VAL A 95 1.88 -15.64 15.96
N LYS A 96 2.15 -14.64 16.83
CA LYS A 96 3.21 -13.64 16.63
C LYS A 96 4.57 -14.29 16.41
N SER A 97 4.91 -15.27 17.25
CA SER A 97 6.16 -16.01 17.16
C SER A 97 6.26 -16.81 15.86
N ALA A 98 5.19 -17.48 15.45
CA ALA A 98 5.13 -18.24 14.19
C ALA A 98 5.25 -17.33 12.96
N CYS A 99 4.61 -16.16 12.96
CA CYS A 99 4.72 -15.19 11.87
C CYS A 99 6.12 -14.57 11.78
N ASN A 100 6.77 -14.30 12.91
CA ASN A 100 8.10 -13.68 12.95
C ASN A 100 9.25 -14.67 12.68
N ASN A 101 9.11 -15.93 13.11
CA ASN A 101 10.19 -16.93 13.03
C ASN A 101 9.93 -18.02 11.98
N GLY A 102 8.81 -17.94 11.26
CA GLY A 102 8.33 -18.98 10.35
C GLY A 102 7.61 -20.12 11.09
N LEU A 103 6.62 -20.72 10.44
CA LEU A 103 5.78 -21.83 10.97
C LEU A 103 6.56 -23.14 11.26
N TYR A 104 7.88 -23.18 11.05
CA TYR A 104 8.72 -24.39 11.10
C TYR A 104 9.73 -24.42 12.26
N ARG A 105 9.27 -24.17 13.50
CA ARG A 105 10.06 -24.49 14.70
C ARG A 105 9.16 -25.03 15.82
N TRP A 106 8.55 -26.18 15.57
CA TRP A 106 7.94 -27.07 16.56
C TRP A 106 8.36 -28.48 16.19
#